data_AF-A0A072PPN1-F1
#
_entry.id   AF-A0A072PPN1-F1
#
_cell.length_a   1.000
_cell.length_b   1.000
_cell.length_c   1.000
_cell.angle_alpha   90.00
_cell.angle_beta   90.00
_cell.angle_gamma   90.00
#
_symmetry.space_group_name_H-M   'P 1'
#
loop_
_entity.id
_entity.type
_entity.pdbx_description
1 polymer ?
#
loop_
_entity_poly.entity_id
_entity_poly.type
_entity_poly.pdbx_seq_one_letter_code
_entity_poly.pdbx_strand_id
1 'polypeptide(L)'
;IDHCFVLDNNVSSIPLDTRSCEPRLLASFSHSHTRLHLEVFSTKPTFQFYTGHHVKVAAWEHSFERKAGARFCVEPSRYENAINVPEWRDMMILKQGQLW
;
A
#
# COMPACT_ATOMS: atom_id res chain seq x y z
N ILE A 1 -11.07 8.44 -1.19
CA ILE A 1 -10.52 7.31 -1.98
C ILE A 1 -10.14 6.23 -1.00
N ASP A 2 -10.57 5.01 -1.27
CA ASP A 2 -10.20 3.82 -0.50
C ASP A 2 -10.17 2.65 -1.49
N HIS A 3 -9.08 2.58 -2.26
CA HIS A 3 -8.95 1.63 -3.36
C HIS A 3 -7.53 1.07 -3.44
N CYS A 4 -7.47 -0.19 -3.86
CA CYS A 4 -6.24 -0.86 -4.26
C CYS A 4 -5.92 -0.53 -5.72
N PHE A 5 -4.76 0.09 -5.95
CA PHE A 5 -4.26 0.40 -7.29
C PHE A 5 -3.29 -0.69 -7.74
N VAL A 6 -3.51 -1.21 -8.96
CA VAL A 6 -2.68 -2.25 -9.57
C VAL A 6 -1.66 -1.64 -10.52
N LEU A 7 -0.39 -1.99 -10.33
CA LEU A 7 0.73 -1.45 -11.12
C LEU A 7 1.23 -2.42 -12.20
N ASP A 8 0.97 -3.72 -12.02
CA ASP A 8 1.31 -4.77 -12.97
C ASP A 8 0.16 -5.77 -13.02
N ASN A 9 -0.44 -5.95 -14.19
CA ASN A 9 -1.56 -6.88 -14.42
C ASN A 9 -1.08 -8.29 -14.80
N ASN A 10 0.21 -8.47 -15.09
CA ASN A 10 0.77 -9.78 -15.38
C ASN A 10 1.12 -10.50 -14.06
N VAL A 11 0.12 -11.18 -13.50
CA VAL A 11 0.28 -11.85 -12.21
C VAL A 11 1.42 -12.88 -12.21
N SER A 12 1.63 -13.56 -13.33
CA SER A 12 2.66 -14.59 -13.48
C SER A 12 4.10 -14.06 -13.38
N SER A 13 4.33 -12.75 -13.58
CA SER A 13 5.66 -12.13 -13.41
C SER A 13 5.93 -11.62 -12.00
N ILE A 14 4.98 -11.71 -11.07
CA ILE A 14 5.13 -11.21 -9.70
C ILE A 14 5.77 -12.30 -8.84
N PRO A 15 7.03 -12.16 -8.40
CA PRO A 15 7.66 -13.15 -7.54
C PRO A 15 7.07 -13.12 -6.11
N LEU A 16 7.33 -14.20 -5.37
CA LEU A 16 7.06 -14.24 -3.94
C LEU A 16 7.93 -13.21 -3.21
N ASP A 17 9.24 -13.28 -3.33
CA ASP A 17 10.13 -12.27 -2.79
C ASP A 17 10.34 -11.14 -3.81
N THR A 18 9.86 -9.94 -3.50
CA THR A 18 9.96 -8.77 -4.40
C THR A 18 11.16 -7.88 -4.09
N ARG A 19 12.04 -8.23 -3.13
CA ARG A 19 13.13 -7.33 -2.68
C ARG A 19 14.18 -7.05 -3.75
N SER A 20 14.38 -7.98 -4.68
CA SER A 20 15.32 -7.85 -5.80
C SER A 20 14.74 -7.13 -7.02
N CYS A 21 13.43 -6.84 -7.03
CA CYS A 21 12.81 -6.10 -8.12
C CYS A 21 13.16 -4.60 -8.04
N GLU A 22 13.10 -3.91 -9.16
CA GLU A 22 13.28 -2.46 -9.19
C GLU A 22 12.10 -1.76 -8.49
N PRO A 23 12.35 -0.87 -7.51
CA PRO A 23 11.28 -0.12 -6.86
C PRO A 23 10.65 0.88 -7.83
N ARG A 24 9.32 0.90 -7.88
CA ARG A 24 8.55 1.84 -8.70
C ARG A 24 7.99 2.95 -7.84
N LEU A 25 7.86 4.15 -8.42
CA LEU A 25 7.11 5.25 -7.79
C LEU A 25 5.63 4.89 -7.79
N LEU A 26 5.02 4.84 -6.61
CA LEU A 26 3.61 4.49 -6.44
C LEU A 26 2.73 5.73 -6.42
N ALA A 27 3.18 6.73 -5.66
CA ALA A 27 2.47 7.97 -5.48
C ALA A 27 3.44 9.08 -5.08
N SER A 28 3.16 10.29 -5.56
CA SER A 28 3.88 11.52 -5.23
C SER A 28 2.89 12.54 -4.71
N PHE A 29 3.20 13.13 -3.56
CA PHE A 29 2.36 14.11 -2.89
C PHE A 29 3.17 15.38 -2.64
N SER A 30 2.49 16.51 -2.70
CA SER A 30 3.04 17.79 -2.28
C SER A 30 2.01 18.54 -1.45
N HIS A 31 2.48 19.22 -0.40
CA HIS A 31 1.63 20.08 0.42
C HIS A 31 2.02 21.53 0.19
N SER A 32 1.13 22.29 -0.46
CA SER A 32 1.43 23.62 -0.98
C SER A 32 1.85 24.64 0.08
N HIS A 33 1.31 24.53 1.30
CA HIS A 33 1.61 25.46 2.39
C HIS A 33 2.95 25.15 3.08
N THR A 34 3.17 23.88 3.43
CA THR A 34 4.40 23.47 4.14
C THR A 34 5.57 23.21 3.19
N ARG A 35 5.30 23.13 1.87
CA ARG A 35 6.25 22.76 0.81
C ARG A 35 6.87 21.38 1.00
N LEU A 36 6.26 20.53 1.82
CA LEU A 36 6.70 19.15 1.97
C LEU A 36 6.34 18.33 0.73
N HIS A 37 7.27 17.47 0.34
CA HIS A 37 7.11 16.49 -0.72
C HIS A 37 7.28 15.09 -0.13
N LEU A 38 6.42 14.16 -0.54
CA LEU A 38 6.49 12.76 -0.17
C LEU A 38 6.37 11.92 -1.42
N GLU A 39 7.36 11.06 -1.65
CA GLU A 39 7.31 10.04 -2.68
C GLU A 39 7.36 8.67 -2.01
N VAL A 40 6.47 7.78 -2.46
CA VAL A 40 6.40 6.42 -1.94
C VAL A 40 6.82 5.48 -3.04
N PHE A 41 7.91 4.75 -2.79
CA PHE A 41 8.45 3.74 -3.69
C PHE A 41 8.23 2.34 -3.11
N SER A 42 7.96 1.38 -3.97
CA SER A 42 7.93 -0.03 -3.56
C SER A 42 8.17 -0.97 -4.74
N THR A 43 8.60 -2.18 -4.40
CA THR A 43 8.68 -3.30 -5.33
C THR A 43 7.39 -4.12 -5.39
N LYS A 44 6.39 -3.74 -4.60
CA LYS A 44 5.10 -4.44 -4.55
C LYS A 44 4.27 -4.22 -5.82
N PRO A 45 3.39 -5.18 -6.18
CA PRO A 45 2.61 -5.11 -7.40
C PRO A 45 1.38 -4.19 -7.30
N THR A 46 0.93 -3.88 -6.08
CA THR A 46 -0.22 -3.02 -5.81
C THR A 46 0.04 -2.12 -4.62
N PHE A 47 -0.83 -1.14 -4.41
CA PHE A 47 -0.89 -0.41 -3.14
C PHE A 47 -2.30 0.05 -2.82
N GLN A 48 -2.66 0.05 -1.53
CA GLN A 48 -3.86 0.74 -1.07
C GLN A 48 -3.58 2.23 -0.98
N PHE A 49 -4.50 3.04 -1.50
CA PHE A 49 -4.56 4.46 -1.18
C PHE A 49 -5.85 4.80 -0.46
N TYR A 50 -5.72 5.14 0.82
CA TYR A 50 -6.85 5.45 1.69
C TYR A 50 -6.74 6.88 2.22
N THR A 51 -7.76 7.71 1.96
CA THR A 51 -7.77 9.13 2.35
C THR A 51 -8.33 9.38 3.74
N GLY A 52 -8.37 8.37 4.62
CA GLY A 52 -8.73 8.57 6.01
C GLY A 52 -10.21 8.89 6.28
N HIS A 53 -11.14 8.54 5.38
CA HIS A 53 -12.55 8.95 5.48
C HIS A 53 -13.24 8.45 6.78
N HIS A 54 -12.89 7.27 7.25
CA HIS A 54 -13.46 6.64 8.46
C HIS A 54 -12.63 6.91 9.73
N VAL A 55 -11.63 7.81 9.68
CA VAL A 55 -10.83 8.15 10.85
C VAL A 55 -11.69 8.91 11.87
N LYS A 56 -11.82 8.32 13.07
CA LYS A 56 -12.49 8.93 14.22
C LYS A 56 -11.75 8.53 15.50
N VAL A 57 -10.68 9.26 15.80
CA VAL A 57 -9.82 8.99 16.96
C VAL A 57 -9.88 10.18 17.90
N ALA A 58 -10.34 9.94 19.12
CA ALA A 58 -10.35 10.94 20.19
C ALA A 58 -8.91 11.36 20.55
N ALA A 59 -8.77 12.58 21.05
CA ALA A 59 -7.51 13.03 21.64
C ALA A 59 -7.13 12.16 22.84
N TRP A 60 -5.84 11.91 23.01
CA TRP A 60 -5.30 11.20 24.18
C TRP A 60 -3.93 11.78 24.55
N GLU A 61 -3.64 11.92 25.85
CA GLU A 61 -2.41 12.55 26.38
C GLU A 61 -1.96 13.78 25.57
N HIS A 62 -0.85 13.65 24.83
CA HIS A 62 -0.20 14.69 24.03
C HIS A 62 -0.59 14.69 22.55
N SER A 63 -1.74 14.08 22.20
CA SER A 63 -2.21 13.98 20.82
C SER A 63 -3.50 14.75 20.57
N PHE A 64 -3.64 15.25 19.35
CA PHE A 64 -4.87 15.91 18.90
C PHE A 64 -5.90 14.90 18.40
N GLU A 65 -7.17 15.28 18.50
CA GLU A 65 -8.28 14.60 17.84
C GLU A 65 -7.99 14.45 16.33
N ARG A 66 -8.32 13.29 15.75
CA ARG A 66 -8.17 13.03 14.31
C ARG A 66 -9.52 12.68 13.73
N LYS A 67 -9.95 13.48 12.76
CA LYS A 67 -11.22 13.34 12.04
C LYS A 67 -10.98 12.79 10.64
N ALA A 68 -12.08 12.55 9.93
CA ALA A 68 -12.07 12.16 8.53
C ALA A 68 -11.17 13.10 7.71
N GLY A 69 -10.27 12.52 6.91
CA GLY A 69 -9.35 13.28 6.05
C GLY A 69 -8.18 13.96 6.77
N ALA A 70 -8.01 13.78 8.08
CA ALA A 70 -6.86 14.34 8.80
C ALA A 70 -5.51 13.73 8.38
N ARG A 71 -5.54 12.53 7.76
CA ARG A 71 -4.38 11.75 7.30
C ARG A 71 -4.77 10.90 6.09
N PHE A 72 -3.77 10.38 5.39
CA PHE A 72 -3.93 9.37 4.37
C PHE A 72 -2.91 8.24 4.57
N CYS A 73 -3.18 7.08 3.98
CA CYS A 73 -2.30 5.92 3.95
C CYS A 73 -1.93 5.60 2.50
N VAL A 74 -0.67 5.18 2.31
CA VAL A 74 -0.17 4.57 1.07
C VAL A 74 0.44 3.25 1.49
N GLU A 75 -0.16 2.13 1.10
CA GLU A 75 0.14 0.82 1.68
C GLU A 75 0.54 -0.14 0.56
N PRO A 76 1.83 -0.21 0.20
CA PRO A 76 2.31 -1.16 -0.78
C PRO A 76 2.03 -2.59 -0.33
N SER A 77 1.39 -3.37 -1.19
CA SER A 77 0.83 -4.66 -0.82
C SER A 77 0.72 -5.60 -2.02
N ARG A 78 0.13 -6.77 -1.80
CA ARG A 78 -0.38 -7.62 -2.87
C ARG A 78 -1.88 -7.37 -3.01
N TYR A 79 -2.48 -7.99 -4.02
CA TYR A 79 -3.86 -7.72 -4.40
C TYR A 79 -4.81 -7.98 -3.22
N GLU A 80 -5.88 -7.20 -3.13
CA GLU A 80 -6.93 -7.46 -2.15
C GLU A 80 -7.52 -8.86 -2.41
N ASN A 81 -7.77 -9.61 -1.33
CA ASN A 81 -8.32 -10.97 -1.41
C ASN A 81 -7.47 -11.98 -2.22
N ALA A 82 -6.19 -11.69 -2.50
CA ALA A 82 -5.31 -12.50 -3.36
C ALA A 82 -5.26 -13.98 -3.02
N ILE A 83 -5.27 -14.35 -1.73
CA ILE A 83 -5.21 -15.76 -1.32
C ILE A 83 -6.43 -16.58 -1.78
N ASN A 84 -7.57 -15.92 -1.96
CA ASN A 84 -8.83 -16.59 -2.32
C ASN A 84 -9.10 -16.60 -3.83
N VAL A 85 -8.41 -15.75 -4.60
CA VAL A 85 -8.54 -15.70 -6.07
C VAL A 85 -7.49 -16.64 -6.68
N PRO A 86 -7.88 -17.75 -7.33
CA PRO A 86 -6.94 -18.77 -7.82
C PRO A 86 -5.79 -18.22 -8.66
N GLU A 87 -6.08 -17.24 -9.52
CA GLU A 87 -5.13 -16.59 -10.42
C GLU A 87 -4.07 -15.77 -9.67
N TRP A 88 -4.39 -15.31 -8.45
CA TRP A 88 -3.54 -14.46 -7.62
C TRP A 88 -2.87 -15.24 -6.51
N ARG A 89 -3.39 -16.41 -6.16
CA ARG A 89 -3.06 -17.13 -4.94
C ARG A 89 -1.56 -17.42 -4.78
N ASP A 90 -0.85 -17.73 -5.87
CA ASP A 90 0.56 -18.12 -5.81
C ASP A 90 1.47 -17.00 -5.30
N MET A 91 1.07 -15.74 -5.46
CA MET A 91 1.78 -14.62 -4.86
C MET A 91 1.60 -14.56 -3.33
N MET A 92 0.67 -15.29 -2.73
CA MET A 92 0.39 -15.24 -1.29
C MET A 92 0.93 -16.44 -0.51
N ILE A 93 1.34 -17.52 -1.19
CA ILE A 93 1.72 -18.77 -0.52
C ILE A 93 3.23 -18.78 -0.26
N LEU A 94 3.61 -18.64 1.01
CA LEU A 94 4.96 -18.90 1.48
C LEU A 94 5.11 -20.37 1.88
N LYS A 95 5.97 -21.12 1.18
CA LYS A 95 6.30 -22.52 1.51
C LYS A 95 7.57 -22.60 2.36
N GLN A 96 7.76 -23.73 3.04
CA GLN A 96 8.97 -23.99 3.81
C GLN A 96 10.23 -23.82 2.94
N GLY A 97 11.21 -23.08 3.44
CA GLY A 97 12.46 -22.81 2.73
C GLY A 97 12.40 -21.64 1.74
N GLN A 98 11.23 -21.04 1.51
CA GLN A 98 11.10 -19.84 0.69
C GLN A 98 11.22 -18.56 1.52
N LEU A 99 11.42 -17.43 0.83
CA LEU A 99 11.46 -16.07 1.40
C LEU A 99 10.31 -15.24 0.84
N TRP A 100 9.90 -14.22 1.61
CA TRP A 100 8.80 -13.31 1.31
C TRP A 100 9.28 -11.88 1.01
#